data_AF-A0A3C0T3C2-F1
#
_entry.id   AF-A0A3C0T3C2-F1
#
_cell.length_a   1.000
_cell.length_b   1.000
_cell.length_c   1.000
_cell.angle_alpha   90.00
_cell.angle_beta   90.00
_cell.angle_gamma   90.00
#
_symmetry.space_group_name_H-M   'P 1'
#
loop_
_entity.id
_entity.type
_entity.pdbx_description
1 polymer ?
#
loop_
_entity_poly.entity_id
_entity_poly.type
_entity_poly.pdbx_seq_one_letter_code
_entity_poly.pdbx_strand_id
1 'polypeptide(L)'
;RTGDIDAVGDPSHLPFFEMLGNWSLGDYFKEEAIRMSFEFLTSSEWLDISIDKLSVTVFAGDEEVVPDETSAGVWRELGIPEERIYFLPREDNWWGPAGQTGPCGPDSEMFIDTGREACGPDCKPGCHCGKYFEIWNDVFMQYNRQEDGSFKEMERQCVDTGMGVERTSAILQGKKSVYETEAFIPLIEAVEKVATVKYGDAEDSDKSIRIITDHVKTSTMILGDEQGITPSNLGQGYILRRLIRRALRHGRKLGIEGIFLGGIAEKVINLYQEVYPLLGEKRAFILKELENEEGKFLRTLQKGEHEFEKLLPNLMKSSKRIIPGRLAFKLYDTYGFPIEITEELAAEHDFTVDREGFDKAYKKHQELSKQGAEKIFKGGLADQSEFTTSLHTATHLLHKALRTVLGEHVMQRGSNITTERLRFDFNHPEKMTADEIKKVEDIVNEQIERKLPVTMEIMDLEKAKAEGAIAFFADKYEEQVKVYSIGDFSKEVCGGPHVENTSVMGRFIIKKEQSSSAGVRRIRAVLEK
;
A
#
# COMPACT_ATOMS: atom_id res chain seq x y z
N ARG A 1 -2.79 -0.33 -10.23
CA ARG A 1 -3.50 0.96 -10.15
C ARG A 1 -4.19 1.10 -8.78
N THR A 2 -3.71 1.98 -7.90
CA THR A 2 -4.26 2.13 -6.52
C THR A 2 -5.49 3.03 -6.43
N GLY A 3 -5.70 3.91 -7.41
CA GLY A 3 -6.88 4.78 -7.48
C GLY A 3 -8.19 4.01 -7.66
N ASP A 4 -8.12 2.82 -8.24
CA ASP A 4 -9.30 2.04 -8.61
C ASP A 4 -9.75 1.07 -7.51
N ILE A 5 -9.02 0.98 -6.40
CA ILE A 5 -9.30 0.02 -5.30
C ILE A 5 -10.76 0.12 -4.84
N ASP A 6 -11.31 1.34 -4.82
CA ASP A 6 -12.68 1.58 -4.38
C ASP A 6 -13.75 1.23 -5.43
N ALA A 7 -13.38 1.22 -6.72
CA ALA A 7 -14.24 0.81 -7.83
C ALA A 7 -14.29 -0.72 -8.03
N VAL A 8 -13.32 -1.47 -7.49
CA VAL A 8 -13.28 -2.93 -7.58
C VAL A 8 -14.59 -3.55 -7.08
N GLY A 9 -15.08 -4.54 -7.84
CA GLY A 9 -16.37 -5.18 -7.64
C GLY A 9 -17.42 -4.73 -8.66
N ASP A 10 -17.16 -3.64 -9.38
CA ASP A 10 -17.88 -3.33 -10.61
C ASP A 10 -17.47 -4.29 -11.75
N PRO A 11 -18.01 -4.15 -12.98
CA PRO A 11 -17.71 -5.10 -14.04
C PRO A 11 -16.28 -5.08 -14.62
N SER A 12 -15.45 -4.08 -14.33
CA SER A 12 -14.26 -3.77 -15.17
C SER A 12 -12.99 -3.29 -14.45
N HIS A 13 -13.05 -2.85 -13.19
CA HIS A 13 -11.89 -2.29 -12.50
C HIS A 13 -11.07 -3.34 -11.76
N LEU A 14 -9.76 -3.27 -11.95
CA LEU A 14 -8.77 -4.17 -11.36
C LEU A 14 -7.56 -3.35 -10.88
N PRO A 15 -7.06 -3.52 -9.63
CA PRO A 15 -5.83 -2.90 -9.19
C PRO A 15 -4.61 -3.55 -9.84
N PHE A 16 -4.68 -4.84 -10.17
CA PHE A 16 -3.69 -5.55 -10.97
C PHE A 16 -4.34 -6.05 -12.26
N PHE A 17 -3.80 -5.61 -13.39
CA PHE A 17 -4.17 -6.04 -14.73
C PHE A 17 -2.95 -5.95 -15.63
N GLU A 18 -2.99 -6.65 -16.75
CA GLU A 18 -1.93 -6.59 -17.75
C GLU A 18 -2.25 -5.49 -18.76
N MET A 19 -1.29 -4.58 -18.95
CA MET A 19 -1.40 -3.49 -19.91
C MET A 19 -0.39 -3.72 -21.03
N LEU A 20 -0.89 -4.09 -22.21
CA LEU A 20 -0.06 -4.14 -23.42
C LEU A 20 0.01 -2.76 -24.04
N GLY A 21 1.11 -2.45 -24.72
CA GLY A 21 1.30 -1.14 -25.30
C GLY A 21 2.52 -1.07 -26.19
N ASN A 22 2.60 0.01 -26.94
CA ASN A 22 3.72 0.41 -27.76
C ASN A 22 4.01 1.90 -27.51
N TRP A 23 5.27 2.27 -27.65
CA TRP A 23 5.72 3.62 -27.35
C TRP A 23 6.42 4.21 -28.55
N SER A 24 6.12 5.48 -28.83
CA SER A 24 6.90 6.32 -29.73
C SER A 24 7.65 7.34 -28.88
N LEU A 25 8.96 7.38 -29.06
CA LEU A 25 9.77 8.50 -28.58
C LEU A 25 10.07 9.37 -29.80
N GLY A 26 9.08 9.98 -30.42
CA GLY A 26 9.25 10.90 -31.57
C GLY A 26 9.53 10.26 -32.93
N ASP A 27 9.27 8.97 -33.11
CA ASP A 27 9.35 8.30 -34.41
C ASP A 27 8.07 8.53 -35.24
N TYR A 28 6.93 8.59 -34.55
CA TYR A 28 5.61 8.90 -35.07
C TYR A 28 4.74 9.56 -33.99
N PHE A 29 3.58 10.08 -34.37
CA PHE A 29 2.67 10.74 -33.42
C PHE A 29 1.21 10.31 -33.66
N LYS A 30 0.26 11.25 -33.53
CA LYS A 30 -1.18 10.99 -33.51
C LYS A 30 -1.68 10.17 -34.68
N GLU A 31 -1.38 10.59 -35.92
CA GLU A 31 -1.97 9.98 -37.11
C GLU A 31 -1.53 8.52 -37.25
N GLU A 32 -0.24 8.24 -37.20
CA GLU A 32 0.25 6.87 -37.35
C GLU A 32 -0.17 5.99 -36.17
N ALA A 33 -0.15 6.53 -34.93
CA ALA A 33 -0.59 5.80 -33.75
C ALA A 33 -2.05 5.34 -33.89
N ILE A 34 -2.95 6.27 -34.21
CA ILE A 34 -4.38 5.99 -34.39
C ILE A 34 -4.62 4.98 -35.51
N ARG A 35 -3.90 5.10 -36.65
CA ARG A 35 -4.02 4.16 -37.76
C ARG A 35 -3.57 2.75 -37.36
N MET A 36 -2.48 2.62 -36.61
CA MET A 36 -2.01 1.32 -36.08
C MET A 36 -2.98 0.73 -35.06
N SER A 37 -3.48 1.55 -34.12
CA SER A 37 -4.49 1.13 -33.14
C SER A 37 -5.76 0.65 -33.84
N PHE A 38 -6.25 1.39 -34.83
CA PHE A 38 -7.41 1.00 -35.62
C PHE A 38 -7.19 -0.31 -36.40
N GLU A 39 -6.04 -0.46 -37.06
CA GLU A 39 -5.70 -1.70 -37.77
C GLU A 39 -5.68 -2.89 -36.82
N PHE A 40 -4.99 -2.77 -35.68
CA PHE A 40 -4.89 -3.83 -34.68
C PHE A 40 -6.27 -4.25 -34.13
N LEU A 41 -7.14 -3.27 -33.86
CA LEU A 41 -8.48 -3.54 -33.36
C LEU A 41 -9.40 -4.17 -34.43
N THR A 42 -9.38 -3.68 -35.66
CA THR A 42 -10.44 -3.96 -36.66
C THR A 42 -10.05 -4.93 -37.76
N SER A 43 -8.76 -5.13 -38.03
CA SER A 43 -8.31 -6.03 -39.10
C SER A 43 -8.65 -7.48 -38.76
N SER A 44 -9.09 -8.23 -39.78
CA SER A 44 -9.30 -9.67 -39.68
C SER A 44 -8.02 -10.47 -39.44
N GLU A 45 -6.85 -9.84 -39.59
CA GLU A 45 -5.55 -10.45 -39.25
C GLU A 45 -5.25 -10.42 -37.74
N TRP A 46 -5.91 -9.54 -36.98
CA TRP A 46 -5.63 -9.26 -35.57
C TRP A 46 -6.85 -9.59 -34.69
N LEU A 47 -7.53 -8.57 -34.14
CA LEU A 47 -8.65 -8.76 -33.21
C LEU A 47 -10.03 -8.85 -33.88
N ASP A 48 -10.14 -8.47 -35.16
CA ASP A 48 -11.37 -8.55 -35.97
C ASP A 48 -12.61 -7.93 -35.28
N ILE A 49 -12.40 -6.83 -34.54
CA ILE A 49 -13.49 -6.11 -33.90
C ILE A 49 -14.20 -5.29 -34.97
N SER A 50 -15.48 -5.59 -35.17
CA SER A 50 -16.28 -4.85 -36.13
C SER A 50 -16.33 -3.35 -35.81
N ILE A 51 -16.06 -2.53 -36.82
CA ILE A 51 -16.05 -1.06 -36.73
C ILE A 51 -17.38 -0.49 -36.20
N ASP A 52 -18.48 -1.19 -36.46
CA ASP A 52 -19.82 -0.80 -36.00
C ASP A 52 -20.02 -0.96 -34.48
N LYS A 53 -19.01 -1.43 -33.74
CA LYS A 53 -19.02 -1.49 -32.27
C LYS A 53 -18.12 -0.46 -31.61
N LEU A 54 -17.22 0.16 -32.37
CA LEU A 54 -16.24 1.11 -31.84
C LEU A 54 -16.87 2.49 -31.66
N SER A 55 -16.62 3.05 -30.49
CA SER A 55 -16.72 4.47 -30.20
C SER A 55 -15.36 4.97 -29.73
N VAL A 56 -15.03 6.21 -30.02
CA VAL A 56 -13.76 6.81 -29.62
C VAL A 56 -13.98 8.12 -28.90
N THR A 57 -13.06 8.46 -28.00
CA THR A 57 -13.07 9.74 -27.29
C THR A 57 -11.84 10.54 -27.69
N VAL A 58 -11.96 11.87 -27.64
CA VAL A 58 -10.87 12.82 -27.92
C VAL A 58 -11.02 14.02 -26.99
N PHE A 59 -9.92 14.72 -26.74
CA PHE A 59 -9.94 15.88 -25.86
C PHE A 59 -10.79 17.05 -26.41
N ALA A 60 -11.77 17.51 -25.62
CA ALA A 60 -12.71 18.59 -25.96
C ALA A 60 -12.09 19.99 -26.00
N GLY A 61 -10.86 20.16 -25.53
CA GLY A 61 -10.29 21.48 -25.31
C GLY A 61 -10.79 22.15 -24.04
N ASP A 62 -10.10 23.19 -23.64
CA ASP A 62 -10.49 24.11 -22.56
C ASP A 62 -9.88 25.50 -22.78
N GLU A 63 -9.81 26.32 -21.73
CA GLU A 63 -9.25 27.67 -21.79
C GLU A 63 -7.75 27.70 -22.11
N GLU A 64 -7.02 26.59 -21.88
CA GLU A 64 -5.57 26.52 -22.01
C GLU A 64 -5.12 25.78 -23.27
N VAL A 65 -5.87 24.74 -23.67
CA VAL A 65 -5.51 23.85 -24.76
C VAL A 65 -6.69 23.66 -25.71
N VAL A 66 -6.43 23.78 -27.01
CA VAL A 66 -7.46 23.62 -28.05
C VAL A 66 -7.98 22.18 -28.14
N PRO A 67 -9.20 21.96 -28.67
CA PRO A 67 -9.74 20.61 -28.91
C PRO A 67 -8.83 19.78 -29.82
N ASP A 68 -8.80 18.46 -29.62
CA ASP A 68 -7.97 17.54 -30.42
C ASP A 68 -8.64 17.15 -31.76
N GLU A 69 -8.78 18.14 -32.63
CA GLU A 69 -9.36 17.96 -33.96
C GLU A 69 -8.51 17.07 -34.88
N THR A 70 -7.20 16.97 -34.62
CA THR A 70 -6.31 16.09 -35.39
C THR A 70 -6.72 14.64 -35.22
N SER A 71 -6.83 14.17 -33.96
CA SER A 71 -7.23 12.79 -33.67
C SER A 71 -8.64 12.51 -34.19
N ALA A 72 -9.58 13.43 -33.97
CA ALA A 72 -10.94 13.31 -34.50
C ALA A 72 -10.97 13.18 -36.03
N GLY A 73 -10.16 13.98 -36.74
CA GLY A 73 -10.02 13.91 -38.19
C GLY A 73 -9.58 12.54 -38.69
N VAL A 74 -8.55 11.97 -38.06
CA VAL A 74 -8.04 10.64 -38.44
C VAL A 74 -9.10 9.56 -38.22
N TRP A 75 -9.84 9.59 -37.11
CA TRP A 75 -10.94 8.65 -36.86
C TRP A 75 -12.07 8.73 -37.88
N ARG A 76 -12.44 9.94 -38.32
CA ARG A 76 -13.43 10.13 -39.40
C ARG A 76 -12.94 9.53 -40.72
N GLU A 77 -11.67 9.74 -41.07
CA GLU A 77 -11.07 9.16 -42.27
C GLU A 77 -11.03 7.63 -42.24
N LEU A 78 -10.85 7.05 -41.06
CA LEU A 78 -10.88 5.59 -40.84
C LEU A 78 -12.31 5.01 -40.82
N GLY A 79 -13.33 5.85 -40.88
CA GLY A 79 -14.73 5.43 -41.03
C GLY A 79 -15.52 5.32 -39.73
N ILE A 80 -15.00 5.83 -38.61
CA ILE A 80 -15.79 5.98 -37.38
C ILE A 80 -16.83 7.10 -37.60
N PRO A 81 -18.13 6.84 -37.36
CA PRO A 81 -19.16 7.84 -37.60
C PRO A 81 -19.13 8.95 -36.54
N GLU A 82 -19.52 10.17 -36.93
CA GLU A 82 -19.41 11.38 -36.08
C GLU A 82 -20.14 11.21 -34.73
N GLU A 83 -21.29 10.54 -34.71
CA GLU A 83 -22.05 10.30 -33.48
C GLU A 83 -21.36 9.37 -32.47
N ARG A 84 -20.21 8.77 -32.85
CA ARG A 84 -19.38 7.91 -32.01
C ARG A 84 -17.98 8.46 -31.75
N ILE A 85 -17.72 9.69 -32.19
CA ILE A 85 -16.51 10.44 -31.84
C ILE A 85 -16.92 11.45 -30.77
N TYR A 86 -16.56 11.18 -29.52
CA TYR A 86 -16.96 11.99 -28.38
C TYR A 86 -15.83 12.91 -27.94
N PHE A 87 -16.08 14.22 -27.94
CA PHE A 87 -15.20 15.18 -27.31
C PHE A 87 -15.49 15.23 -25.80
N LEU A 88 -14.53 14.83 -24.96
CA LEU A 88 -14.68 14.79 -23.50
C LEU A 88 -13.73 15.78 -22.79
N PRO A 89 -14.10 16.27 -21.59
CA PRO A 89 -13.30 17.24 -20.84
C PRO A 89 -11.96 16.66 -20.37
N ARG A 90 -11.10 17.54 -19.83
CA ARG A 90 -9.75 17.20 -19.32
C ARG A 90 -9.76 16.10 -18.27
N GLU A 91 -10.81 15.98 -17.47
CA GLU A 91 -10.92 14.92 -16.47
C GLU A 91 -11.03 13.51 -17.07
N ASP A 92 -11.48 13.42 -18.32
CA ASP A 92 -11.68 12.16 -19.05
C ASP A 92 -10.59 11.93 -20.12
N ASN A 93 -10.27 12.94 -20.93
CA ASN A 93 -9.32 12.81 -22.06
C ASN A 93 -8.03 13.62 -21.88
N TRP A 94 -7.33 13.40 -20.77
CA TRP A 94 -6.03 14.00 -20.54
C TRP A 94 -5.17 13.15 -19.62
N TRP A 95 -3.97 12.82 -20.08
CA TRP A 95 -3.02 12.11 -19.27
C TRP A 95 -2.00 13.04 -18.63
N GLY A 96 -1.88 12.91 -17.30
CA GLY A 96 -0.75 13.41 -16.53
C GLY A 96 -0.73 14.91 -16.20
N PRO A 97 0.42 15.40 -15.69
CA PRO A 97 1.62 14.61 -15.41
C PRO A 97 1.43 13.65 -14.23
N ALA A 98 2.26 12.60 -14.16
CA ALA A 98 2.28 11.66 -13.03
C ALA A 98 2.70 12.32 -11.69
N GLY A 99 3.30 13.52 -11.75
CA GLY A 99 3.72 14.33 -10.61
C GLY A 99 3.11 15.72 -10.60
N GLN A 100 3.76 16.68 -9.93
CA GLN A 100 3.33 18.10 -9.98
C GLN A 100 3.69 18.74 -11.33
N THR A 101 4.77 18.28 -11.96
CA THR A 101 5.31 18.74 -13.23
C THR A 101 5.68 17.53 -14.09
N GLY A 102 5.86 17.75 -15.40
CA GLY A 102 6.34 16.72 -16.32
C GLY A 102 5.51 16.57 -17.59
N PRO A 103 5.87 15.59 -18.44
CA PRO A 103 5.15 15.27 -19.67
C PRO A 103 3.68 14.95 -19.42
N CYS A 104 2.83 15.46 -20.30
CA CYS A 104 1.38 15.32 -20.28
C CYS A 104 0.81 15.66 -21.66
N GLY A 105 -0.46 15.33 -21.86
CA GLY A 105 -1.13 15.67 -23.11
C GLY A 105 -2.52 15.06 -23.24
N PRO A 106 -3.23 15.39 -24.33
CA PRO A 106 -4.49 14.75 -24.65
C PRO A 106 -4.27 13.28 -24.96
N ASP A 107 -5.34 12.51 -24.87
CA ASP A 107 -5.37 11.13 -25.29
C ASP A 107 -6.62 10.85 -26.15
N SER A 108 -6.63 9.67 -26.77
CA SER A 108 -7.79 9.17 -27.48
C SER A 108 -8.05 7.73 -27.08
N GLU A 109 -9.21 7.48 -26.49
CA GLU A 109 -9.56 6.16 -25.96
C GLU A 109 -10.59 5.48 -26.86
N MET A 110 -10.51 4.15 -26.96
CA MET A 110 -11.40 3.34 -27.79
C MET A 110 -12.27 2.47 -26.91
N PHE A 111 -13.58 2.57 -27.13
CA PHE A 111 -14.62 1.95 -26.33
C PHE A 111 -15.46 0.97 -27.14
N ILE A 112 -15.94 -0.07 -26.46
CA ILE A 112 -16.94 -1.01 -26.96
C ILE A 112 -18.18 -0.98 -26.06
N ASP A 113 -19.36 -0.93 -26.68
CA ASP A 113 -20.64 -1.12 -25.98
C ASP A 113 -20.81 -2.59 -25.57
N THR A 114 -20.96 -2.83 -24.27
CA THR A 114 -21.14 -4.17 -23.68
C THR A 114 -22.55 -4.74 -23.86
N GLY A 115 -23.46 -3.96 -24.45
CA GLY A 115 -24.88 -4.28 -24.58
C GLY A 115 -25.68 -4.05 -23.28
N ARG A 116 -25.07 -3.45 -22.25
CA ARG A 116 -25.80 -3.05 -21.03
C ARG A 116 -26.76 -1.91 -21.35
N GLU A 117 -27.89 -1.85 -20.63
CA GLU A 117 -28.80 -0.72 -20.71
C GLU A 117 -28.10 0.57 -20.27
N ALA A 118 -28.44 1.67 -20.93
CA ALA A 118 -27.95 2.99 -20.58
C ALA A 118 -28.41 3.36 -19.16
N CYS A 119 -27.51 3.91 -18.35
CA CYS A 119 -27.84 4.38 -17.00
C CYS A 119 -28.64 5.70 -16.99
N GLY A 120 -28.89 6.28 -18.16
CA GLY A 120 -29.59 7.54 -18.34
C GLY A 120 -29.48 8.06 -19.78
N PRO A 121 -30.13 9.18 -20.09
CA PRO A 121 -30.13 9.77 -21.44
C PRO A 121 -28.73 10.21 -21.91
N ASP A 122 -27.85 10.60 -20.98
CA ASP A 122 -26.49 11.08 -21.27
C ASP A 122 -25.42 9.97 -21.19
N CYS A 123 -25.83 8.69 -21.27
CA CYS A 123 -24.92 7.56 -21.15
C CYS A 123 -24.02 7.42 -22.39
N LYS A 124 -22.74 7.75 -22.22
CA LYS A 124 -21.71 7.78 -23.27
C LYS A 124 -20.40 7.13 -22.79
N PRO A 125 -19.41 6.90 -23.67
CA PRO A 125 -18.04 6.56 -23.28
C PRO A 125 -17.50 7.47 -22.17
N GLY A 126 -16.72 6.89 -21.25
CA GLY A 126 -16.30 7.54 -19.98
C GLY A 126 -17.27 7.30 -18.80
N CYS A 127 -18.48 6.78 -19.02
CA CYS A 127 -19.42 6.48 -17.94
C CYS A 127 -19.05 5.23 -17.13
N HIS A 128 -19.09 5.33 -15.79
CA HIS A 128 -18.82 4.20 -14.87
C HIS A 128 -19.95 3.16 -14.73
N CYS A 129 -21.00 3.22 -15.55
CA CYS A 129 -22.11 2.26 -15.48
C CYS A 129 -21.76 0.88 -16.07
N GLY A 130 -20.59 0.72 -16.69
CA GLY A 130 -20.16 -0.52 -17.34
C GLY A 130 -20.85 -0.81 -18.68
N LYS A 131 -21.54 0.17 -19.26
CA LYS A 131 -22.05 0.08 -20.64
C LYS A 131 -20.94 0.17 -21.67
N TYR A 132 -19.91 0.96 -21.42
CA TYR A 132 -18.78 1.12 -22.33
C TYR A 132 -17.52 0.61 -21.65
N PHE A 133 -16.81 -0.29 -22.32
CA PHE A 133 -15.47 -0.72 -21.90
C PHE A 133 -14.44 -0.02 -22.75
N GLU A 134 -13.60 0.77 -22.11
CA GLU A 134 -12.35 1.24 -22.68
C GLU A 134 -11.42 0.02 -22.84
N ILE A 135 -11.10 -0.30 -24.09
CA ILE A 135 -10.24 -1.45 -24.42
C ILE A 135 -8.83 -1.01 -24.81
N TRP A 136 -8.66 0.20 -25.33
CA TRP A 136 -7.38 0.75 -25.78
C TRP A 136 -7.34 2.26 -25.55
N ASN A 137 -6.15 2.82 -25.34
CA ASN A 137 -5.91 4.24 -25.20
C ASN A 137 -4.60 4.63 -25.91
N ASP A 138 -4.63 5.72 -26.67
CA ASP A 138 -3.46 6.38 -27.25
C ASP A 138 -3.20 7.73 -26.55
N VAL A 139 -2.18 7.79 -25.70
CA VAL A 139 -1.77 9.03 -25.02
C VAL A 139 -0.75 9.80 -25.86
N PHE A 140 -1.04 11.08 -26.10
CA PHE A 140 -0.23 11.97 -26.94
C PHE A 140 0.50 13.01 -26.09
N MET A 141 1.62 12.63 -25.49
CA MET A 141 2.45 13.54 -24.70
C MET A 141 3.09 14.60 -25.61
N GLN A 142 2.55 15.81 -25.57
CA GLN A 142 3.01 16.96 -26.34
C GLN A 142 3.27 18.21 -25.49
N TYR A 143 2.92 18.18 -24.22
CA TYR A 143 3.15 19.27 -23.28
C TYR A 143 3.96 18.82 -22.07
N ASN A 144 4.71 19.73 -21.49
CA ASN A 144 5.33 19.60 -20.20
C ASN A 144 4.69 20.61 -19.24
N ARG A 145 4.03 20.11 -18.20
CA ARG A 145 3.44 20.94 -17.15
C ARG A 145 4.53 21.53 -16.28
N GLN A 146 4.52 22.84 -16.14
CA GLN A 146 5.48 23.63 -15.36
C GLN A 146 5.02 23.77 -13.90
N GLU A 147 5.93 24.22 -13.02
CA GLU A 147 5.64 24.41 -11.59
C GLU A 147 4.55 25.47 -11.33
N ASP A 148 4.44 26.46 -12.21
CA ASP A 148 3.40 27.51 -12.15
C ASP A 148 2.03 27.05 -12.67
N GLY A 149 1.93 25.78 -13.10
CA GLY A 149 0.74 25.18 -13.66
C GLY A 149 0.61 25.28 -15.17
N SER A 150 1.42 26.11 -15.84
CA SER A 150 1.35 26.32 -17.28
C SER A 150 1.83 25.11 -18.09
N PHE A 151 1.42 25.03 -19.35
CA PHE A 151 1.82 23.98 -20.28
C PHE A 151 2.78 24.52 -21.33
N LYS A 152 3.96 23.91 -21.43
CA LYS A 152 4.95 24.22 -22.46
C LYS A 152 5.00 23.08 -23.48
N GLU A 153 4.96 23.38 -24.77
CA GLU A 153 5.14 22.36 -25.81
C GLU A 153 6.49 21.64 -25.68
N MET A 154 6.46 20.34 -25.90
CA MET A 154 7.65 19.48 -25.85
C MET A 154 8.40 19.54 -27.18
N GLU A 155 9.74 19.58 -27.12
CA GLU A 155 10.60 19.52 -28.31
C GLU A 155 10.50 18.17 -29.03
N ARG A 156 10.23 17.10 -28.26
CA ARG A 156 10.03 15.75 -28.77
C ARG A 156 8.71 15.23 -28.22
N GLN A 157 7.76 15.00 -29.12
CA GLN A 157 6.46 14.42 -28.78
C GLN A 157 6.60 12.91 -28.60
N CYS A 158 5.77 12.34 -27.73
CA CYS A 158 5.78 10.91 -27.45
C CYS A 158 4.36 10.35 -27.54
N VAL A 159 4.27 9.08 -27.93
CA VAL A 159 3.04 8.29 -27.86
C VAL A 159 3.24 7.20 -26.81
N ASP A 160 2.26 7.03 -25.95
CA ASP A 160 2.17 5.95 -24.97
C ASP A 160 0.81 5.29 -25.13
N THR A 161 0.78 4.06 -25.65
CA THR A 161 -0.47 3.32 -25.83
C THR A 161 -0.67 2.33 -24.69
N GLY A 162 -1.93 2.07 -24.35
CA GLY A 162 -2.30 1.15 -23.29
C GLY A 162 -3.56 0.36 -23.61
N MET A 163 -3.45 -0.97 -23.59
CA MET A 163 -4.55 -1.92 -23.75
C MET A 163 -4.72 -2.75 -22.50
N GLY A 164 -5.88 -2.64 -21.86
CA GLY A 164 -6.24 -3.55 -20.77
C GLY A 164 -6.54 -4.95 -21.32
N VAL A 165 -5.65 -5.91 -21.07
CA VAL A 165 -5.79 -7.30 -21.55
C VAL A 165 -7.08 -7.93 -21.04
N GLU A 166 -7.39 -7.78 -19.76
CA GLU A 166 -8.59 -8.34 -19.14
C GLU A 166 -9.89 -7.79 -19.75
N ARG A 167 -9.95 -6.48 -20.03
CA ARG A 167 -11.12 -5.84 -20.66
C ARG A 167 -11.27 -6.29 -22.11
N THR A 168 -10.17 -6.29 -22.86
CA THR A 168 -10.15 -6.71 -24.26
C THR A 168 -10.56 -8.18 -24.40
N SER A 169 -10.00 -9.06 -23.56
CA SER A 169 -10.37 -10.48 -23.53
C SER A 169 -11.85 -10.70 -23.22
N ALA A 170 -12.40 -9.95 -22.25
CA ALA A 170 -13.83 -10.01 -21.95
C ALA A 170 -14.69 -9.65 -23.17
N ILE A 171 -14.34 -8.58 -23.88
CA ILE A 171 -15.07 -8.14 -25.08
C ILE A 171 -14.99 -9.17 -26.21
N LEU A 172 -13.81 -9.71 -26.50
CA LEU A 172 -13.61 -10.70 -27.56
C LEU A 172 -14.39 -11.99 -27.29
N GLN A 173 -14.59 -12.33 -26.02
CA GLN A 173 -15.39 -13.48 -25.59
C GLN A 173 -16.90 -13.18 -25.45
N GLY A 174 -17.33 -11.95 -25.74
CA GLY A 174 -18.73 -11.53 -25.59
C GLY A 174 -19.20 -11.50 -24.13
N LYS A 175 -18.27 -11.32 -23.18
CA LYS A 175 -18.54 -11.20 -21.75
C LYS A 175 -18.89 -9.77 -21.37
N LYS A 176 -19.68 -9.62 -20.31
CA LYS A 176 -20.13 -8.32 -19.79
C LYS A 176 -19.24 -7.81 -18.66
N SER A 177 -18.32 -8.65 -18.19
CA SER A 177 -17.43 -8.33 -17.10
C SER A 177 -16.10 -9.08 -17.24
N VAL A 178 -15.02 -8.44 -16.80
CA VAL A 178 -13.68 -9.07 -16.73
C VAL A 178 -13.69 -10.32 -15.83
N TYR A 179 -14.60 -10.38 -14.86
CA TYR A 179 -14.74 -11.49 -13.93
C TYR A 179 -15.37 -12.74 -14.54
N GLU A 180 -15.94 -12.64 -15.75
CA GLU A 180 -16.52 -13.76 -16.50
C GLU A 180 -15.50 -14.45 -17.44
N THR A 181 -14.24 -14.03 -17.38
CA THR A 181 -13.13 -14.60 -18.17
C THR A 181 -12.46 -15.77 -17.43
N GLU A 182 -11.74 -16.60 -18.18
CA GLU A 182 -10.93 -17.71 -17.67
C GLU A 182 -9.86 -17.31 -16.65
N ALA A 183 -9.46 -16.03 -16.64
CA ALA A 183 -8.53 -15.50 -15.65
C ALA A 183 -9.15 -15.37 -14.25
N PHE A 184 -10.48 -15.30 -14.16
CA PHE A 184 -11.21 -15.06 -12.90
C PHE A 184 -12.13 -16.21 -12.50
N ILE A 185 -12.73 -16.94 -13.44
CA ILE A 185 -13.65 -18.05 -13.15
C ILE A 185 -13.08 -19.05 -12.13
N PRO A 186 -11.85 -19.59 -12.29
CA PRO A 186 -11.32 -20.57 -11.34
C PRO A 186 -11.09 -19.99 -9.93
N LEU A 187 -10.89 -18.68 -9.83
CA LEU A 187 -10.72 -17.98 -8.57
C LEU A 187 -12.08 -17.72 -7.90
N ILE A 188 -13.09 -17.35 -8.68
CA ILE A 188 -14.48 -17.24 -8.21
C ILE A 188 -14.96 -18.58 -7.65
N GLU A 189 -14.75 -19.68 -8.38
CA GLU A 189 -15.08 -21.03 -7.90
C GLU A 189 -14.35 -21.40 -6.60
N ALA A 190 -13.15 -20.85 -6.37
CA ALA A 190 -12.43 -21.05 -5.11
C ALA A 190 -13.08 -20.30 -3.95
N VAL A 191 -13.64 -19.11 -4.20
CA VAL A 191 -14.45 -18.36 -3.22
C VAL A 191 -15.77 -19.08 -2.93
N GLU A 192 -16.49 -19.54 -3.96
CA GLU A 192 -17.78 -20.25 -3.80
C GLU A 192 -17.66 -21.54 -2.99
N LYS A 193 -16.50 -22.20 -2.99
CA LYS A 193 -16.26 -23.41 -2.19
C LYS A 193 -16.24 -23.16 -0.67
N VAL A 194 -15.92 -21.93 -0.27
CA VAL A 194 -15.83 -21.54 1.14
C VAL A 194 -16.94 -20.58 1.56
N ALA A 195 -17.61 -19.95 0.58
CA ALA A 195 -18.76 -19.09 0.79
C ALA A 195 -20.07 -19.88 0.85
N THR A 196 -21.11 -19.24 1.38
CA THR A 196 -22.48 -19.80 1.43
C THR A 196 -23.35 -19.38 0.26
N VAL A 197 -22.79 -18.60 -0.67
CA VAL A 197 -23.46 -17.99 -1.82
C VAL A 197 -22.78 -18.42 -3.12
N LYS A 198 -23.50 -18.31 -4.24
CA LYS A 198 -22.95 -18.52 -5.59
C LYS A 198 -22.89 -17.23 -6.38
N TYR A 199 -21.94 -17.17 -7.29
CA TYR A 199 -21.80 -16.09 -8.24
C TYR A 199 -22.94 -16.12 -9.27
N GLY A 200 -23.58 -14.98 -9.48
CA GLY A 200 -24.75 -14.80 -10.33
C GLY A 200 -26.08 -14.90 -9.59
N ASP A 201 -26.10 -15.27 -8.30
CA ASP A 201 -27.34 -15.37 -7.52
C ASP A 201 -27.88 -13.98 -7.11
N ALA A 202 -26.99 -13.05 -6.74
CA ALA A 202 -27.37 -11.70 -6.30
C ALA A 202 -26.21 -10.71 -6.45
N GLU A 203 -26.49 -9.51 -7.00
CA GLU A 203 -25.46 -8.51 -7.31
C GLU A 203 -24.61 -8.07 -6.09
N ASP A 204 -25.18 -7.97 -4.89
CA ASP A 204 -24.41 -7.60 -3.68
C ASP A 204 -23.42 -8.71 -3.26
N SER A 205 -23.81 -9.96 -3.45
CA SER A 205 -22.94 -11.12 -3.23
C SER A 205 -21.88 -11.21 -4.32
N ASP A 206 -22.25 -10.99 -5.58
CA ASP A 206 -21.35 -11.00 -6.73
C ASP A 206 -20.27 -9.93 -6.59
N LYS A 207 -20.65 -8.70 -6.20
CA LYS A 207 -19.70 -7.63 -5.92
C LYS A 207 -18.69 -8.04 -4.86
N SER A 208 -19.14 -8.70 -3.79
CA SER A 208 -18.25 -9.17 -2.72
C SER A 208 -17.31 -10.28 -3.22
N ILE A 209 -17.81 -11.23 -4.02
CA ILE A 209 -17.00 -12.29 -4.64
C ILE A 209 -15.93 -11.67 -5.55
N ARG A 210 -16.31 -10.73 -6.43
CA ARG A 210 -15.39 -10.00 -7.33
C ARG A 210 -14.27 -9.31 -6.54
N ILE A 211 -14.60 -8.61 -5.46
CA ILE A 211 -13.63 -7.94 -4.58
C ILE A 211 -12.66 -8.94 -3.94
N ILE A 212 -13.17 -10.04 -3.38
CA ILE A 212 -12.33 -11.08 -2.77
C ILE A 212 -11.36 -11.63 -3.81
N THR A 213 -11.88 -12.05 -4.96
CA THR A 213 -11.10 -12.66 -6.03
C THR A 213 -10.00 -11.72 -6.53
N ASP A 214 -10.36 -10.50 -6.88
CA ASP A 214 -9.42 -9.49 -7.37
C ASP A 214 -8.34 -9.18 -6.35
N HIS A 215 -8.74 -8.90 -5.10
CA HIS A 215 -7.78 -8.45 -4.10
C HIS A 215 -6.84 -9.58 -3.70
N VAL A 216 -7.28 -10.85 -3.71
CA VAL A 216 -6.37 -11.98 -3.49
C VAL A 216 -5.44 -12.18 -4.69
N LYS A 217 -5.92 -12.06 -5.93
CA LYS A 217 -5.07 -12.06 -7.13
C LYS A 217 -3.99 -10.99 -7.02
N THR A 218 -4.39 -9.73 -6.83
CA THR A 218 -3.49 -8.58 -6.67
C THR A 218 -2.50 -8.79 -5.52
N SER A 219 -2.95 -9.23 -4.35
CA SER A 219 -2.09 -9.45 -3.18
C SER A 219 -1.06 -10.55 -3.44
N THR A 220 -1.45 -11.60 -4.15
CA THR A 220 -0.56 -12.70 -4.56
C THR A 220 0.51 -12.20 -5.52
N MET A 221 0.13 -11.39 -6.51
CA MET A 221 1.09 -10.78 -7.44
C MET A 221 2.09 -9.87 -6.73
N ILE A 222 1.64 -9.02 -5.80
CA ILE A 222 2.53 -8.14 -5.02
C ILE A 222 3.51 -8.92 -4.15
N LEU A 223 3.04 -9.97 -3.46
CA LEU A 223 3.89 -10.80 -2.60
C LEU A 223 4.90 -11.64 -3.40
N GLY A 224 4.49 -12.09 -4.58
CA GLY A 224 5.31 -12.90 -5.46
C GLY A 224 6.22 -12.11 -6.41
N ASP A 225 6.09 -10.78 -6.45
CA ASP A 225 6.99 -9.90 -7.20
C ASP A 225 8.43 -9.96 -6.67
N GLU A 226 9.40 -9.49 -7.44
CA GLU A 226 10.84 -9.49 -7.11
C GLU A 226 11.11 -8.88 -5.74
N GLN A 227 10.50 -7.73 -5.44
CA GLN A 227 10.66 -7.02 -4.17
C GLN A 227 9.99 -7.74 -2.99
N GLY A 228 9.00 -8.61 -3.24
CA GLY A 228 8.31 -9.40 -2.23
C GLY A 228 7.71 -8.52 -1.12
N ILE A 229 7.00 -7.47 -1.49
CA ILE A 229 6.47 -6.47 -0.54
C ILE A 229 5.55 -7.16 0.48
N THR A 230 5.78 -6.90 1.77
CA THR A 230 5.01 -7.50 2.87
C THR A 230 4.02 -6.51 3.50
N PRO A 231 2.92 -6.99 4.11
CA PRO A 231 1.93 -6.12 4.75
C PRO A 231 2.50 -5.23 5.87
N SER A 232 2.37 -3.91 5.72
CA SER A 232 2.95 -2.91 6.63
C SER A 232 1.96 -1.78 6.96
N ASN A 233 2.34 -0.84 7.84
CA ASN A 233 1.53 0.33 8.16
C ASN A 233 1.75 1.52 7.20
N LEU A 234 2.75 1.44 6.31
CA LEU A 234 3.19 2.58 5.49
C LEU A 234 3.51 2.14 4.05
N GLY A 235 3.42 3.09 3.11
CA GLY A 235 3.83 2.91 1.73
C GLY A 235 3.15 1.74 1.03
N GLN A 236 3.89 1.01 0.19
CA GLN A 236 3.37 -0.13 -0.56
C GLN A 236 2.82 -1.24 0.34
N GLY A 237 3.46 -1.50 1.48
CA GLY A 237 2.98 -2.49 2.44
C GLY A 237 1.62 -2.13 3.06
N TYR A 238 1.29 -0.84 3.18
CA TYR A 238 -0.05 -0.41 3.60
C TYR A 238 -1.11 -0.73 2.53
N ILE A 239 -0.79 -0.55 1.24
CA ILE A 239 -1.70 -0.89 0.14
C ILE A 239 -1.97 -2.40 0.11
N LEU A 240 -0.92 -3.23 0.18
CA LEU A 240 -1.08 -4.68 0.25
C LEU A 240 -1.96 -5.09 1.44
N ARG A 241 -1.69 -4.51 2.61
CA ARG A 241 -2.51 -4.74 3.80
C ARG A 241 -3.98 -4.34 3.60
N ARG A 242 -4.24 -3.19 2.97
CA ARG A 242 -5.60 -2.71 2.67
C ARG A 242 -6.35 -3.71 1.80
N LEU A 243 -5.74 -4.20 0.73
CA LEU A 243 -6.32 -5.19 -0.19
C LEU A 243 -6.69 -6.49 0.56
N ILE A 244 -5.75 -7.05 1.32
CA ILE A 244 -5.95 -8.27 2.11
C ILE A 244 -7.12 -8.08 3.09
N ARG A 245 -7.14 -6.97 3.84
CA ARG A 245 -8.16 -6.73 4.87
C ARG A 245 -9.55 -6.50 4.29
N ARG A 246 -9.65 -5.82 3.15
CA ARG A 246 -10.90 -5.64 2.42
C ARG A 246 -11.43 -6.98 1.91
N ALA A 247 -10.57 -7.84 1.35
CA ALA A 247 -10.96 -9.20 0.96
C ALA A 247 -11.50 -10.00 2.15
N LEU A 248 -10.82 -9.97 3.31
CA LEU A 248 -11.25 -10.66 4.52
C LEU A 248 -12.62 -10.20 5.02
N ARG A 249 -12.85 -8.88 4.98
CA ARG A 249 -14.11 -8.29 5.39
C ARG A 249 -15.26 -8.71 4.48
N HIS A 250 -15.07 -8.68 3.16
CA HIS A 250 -16.07 -9.21 2.22
C HIS A 250 -16.28 -10.71 2.41
N GLY A 251 -15.24 -11.49 2.73
CA GLY A 251 -15.39 -12.89 3.08
C GLY A 251 -16.30 -13.10 4.30
N ARG A 252 -16.16 -12.28 5.35
CA ARG A 252 -17.06 -12.30 6.52
C ARG A 252 -18.48 -11.89 6.17
N LYS A 253 -18.67 -10.88 5.30
CA LYS A 253 -19.99 -10.49 4.78
C LYS A 253 -20.70 -11.67 4.06
N LEU A 254 -19.93 -12.52 3.36
CA LEU A 254 -20.45 -13.73 2.69
C LEU A 254 -20.62 -14.95 3.62
N GLY A 255 -20.39 -14.78 4.92
CA GLY A 255 -20.49 -15.86 5.90
C GLY A 255 -19.34 -16.87 5.86
N ILE A 256 -18.21 -16.54 5.22
CA ILE A 256 -17.01 -17.39 5.26
C ILE A 256 -16.48 -17.36 6.69
N GLU A 257 -16.21 -18.53 7.28
CA GLU A 257 -15.54 -18.66 8.59
C GLU A 257 -14.10 -19.17 8.43
N GLY A 258 -13.25 -18.90 9.42
CA GLY A 258 -11.86 -19.37 9.41
C GLY A 258 -10.95 -18.62 8.42
N ILE A 259 -9.84 -19.28 8.05
CA ILE A 259 -8.80 -18.81 7.13
C ILE A 259 -9.12 -19.32 5.73
N PHE A 260 -9.13 -18.45 4.72
CA PHE A 260 -9.53 -18.83 3.36
C PHE A 260 -8.67 -18.25 2.23
N LEU A 261 -7.87 -17.19 2.48
CA LEU A 261 -7.13 -16.52 1.40
C LEU A 261 -6.10 -17.43 0.74
N GLY A 262 -5.46 -18.30 1.51
CA GLY A 262 -4.43 -19.22 1.02
C GLY A 262 -4.93 -20.15 -0.09
N GLY A 263 -6.17 -20.64 0.01
CA GLY A 263 -6.75 -21.52 -1.02
C GLY A 263 -6.99 -20.81 -2.36
N ILE A 264 -7.35 -19.52 -2.31
CA ILE A 264 -7.56 -18.70 -3.50
C ILE A 264 -6.19 -18.28 -4.08
N ALA A 265 -5.24 -17.87 -3.24
CA ALA A 265 -3.88 -17.51 -3.66
C ALA A 265 -3.16 -18.68 -4.33
N GLU A 266 -3.35 -19.91 -3.82
CA GLU A 266 -2.84 -21.12 -4.44
C GLU A 266 -3.38 -21.28 -5.89
N LYS A 267 -4.65 -20.93 -6.14
CA LYS A 267 -5.20 -20.94 -7.51
C LYS A 267 -4.56 -19.88 -8.39
N VAL A 268 -4.33 -18.68 -7.88
CA VAL A 268 -3.62 -17.61 -8.59
C VAL A 268 -2.21 -18.07 -8.99
N ILE A 269 -1.44 -18.62 -8.04
CA ILE A 269 -0.08 -19.13 -8.30
C ILE A 269 -0.11 -20.18 -9.39
N ASN A 270 -1.04 -21.14 -9.31
CA ASN A 270 -1.12 -22.21 -10.31
C ASN A 270 -1.48 -21.70 -11.72
N LEU A 271 -2.33 -20.68 -11.82
CA LEU A 271 -2.71 -20.06 -13.11
C LEU A 271 -1.58 -19.24 -13.73
N TYR A 272 -0.79 -18.54 -12.92
CA TYR A 272 0.14 -17.52 -13.41
C TYR A 272 1.62 -17.91 -13.35
N GLN A 273 2.01 -18.98 -12.64
CA GLN A 273 3.42 -19.33 -12.44
C GLN A 273 4.21 -19.66 -13.73
N GLU A 274 3.55 -20.03 -14.83
CA GLU A 274 4.25 -20.26 -16.10
C GLU A 274 4.75 -18.95 -16.72
N VAL A 275 3.96 -17.88 -16.61
CA VAL A 275 4.31 -16.54 -17.12
C VAL A 275 5.08 -15.72 -16.08
N TYR A 276 4.77 -15.94 -14.79
CA TYR A 276 5.40 -15.27 -13.65
C TYR A 276 6.06 -16.32 -12.71
N PRO A 277 7.25 -16.85 -13.05
CA PRO A 277 7.90 -17.95 -12.32
C PRO A 277 8.12 -17.68 -10.82
N LEU A 278 8.35 -16.42 -10.46
CA LEU A 278 8.54 -16.00 -9.06
C LEU A 278 7.34 -16.35 -8.16
N LEU A 279 6.12 -16.46 -8.71
CA LEU A 279 4.96 -16.92 -7.94
C LEU A 279 5.13 -18.36 -7.46
N GLY A 280 5.68 -19.23 -8.32
CA GLY A 280 5.98 -20.63 -7.98
C GLY A 280 7.14 -20.72 -6.99
N GLU A 281 8.23 -20.00 -7.25
CA GLU A 281 9.42 -19.97 -6.39
C GLU A 281 9.12 -19.43 -4.98
N LYS A 282 8.31 -18.37 -4.89
CA LYS A 282 7.92 -17.73 -3.63
C LYS A 282 6.62 -18.28 -3.05
N ARG A 283 6.06 -19.38 -3.56
CA ARG A 283 4.77 -19.95 -3.12
C ARG A 283 4.65 -20.03 -1.60
N ALA A 284 5.62 -20.64 -0.93
CA ALA A 284 5.59 -20.83 0.52
C ALA A 284 5.61 -19.48 1.29
N PHE A 285 6.34 -18.49 0.77
CA PHE A 285 6.39 -17.15 1.34
C PHE A 285 5.05 -16.42 1.18
N ILE A 286 4.47 -16.43 -0.02
CA ILE A 286 3.17 -15.81 -0.32
C ILE A 286 2.08 -16.34 0.62
N LEU A 287 1.93 -17.67 0.69
CA LEU A 287 0.89 -18.30 1.50
C LEU A 287 1.06 -17.98 2.99
N LYS A 288 2.31 -18.00 3.48
CA LYS A 288 2.62 -17.69 4.88
C LYS A 288 2.31 -16.23 5.24
N GLU A 289 2.63 -15.27 4.38
CA GLU A 289 2.36 -13.85 4.65
C GLU A 289 0.86 -13.54 4.62
N LEU A 290 0.11 -14.16 3.71
CA LEU A 290 -1.35 -14.08 3.69
C LEU A 290 -1.96 -14.66 4.96
N GLU A 291 -1.55 -15.87 5.36
CA GLU A 291 -2.03 -16.52 6.59
C GLU A 291 -1.71 -15.67 7.83
N ASN A 292 -0.50 -15.10 7.89
CA ASN A 292 -0.07 -14.23 8.98
C ASN A 292 -0.95 -12.97 9.11
N GLU A 293 -1.23 -12.28 8.00
CA GLU A 293 -2.05 -11.07 8.03
C GLU A 293 -3.53 -11.41 8.26
N GLU A 294 -4.04 -12.48 7.67
CA GLU A 294 -5.39 -13.00 7.90
C GLU A 294 -5.62 -13.33 9.37
N GLY A 295 -4.75 -14.16 9.97
CA GLY A 295 -4.86 -14.50 11.38
C GLY A 295 -4.76 -13.28 12.31
N LYS A 296 -3.95 -12.28 11.97
CA LYS A 296 -3.87 -11.01 12.72
C LYS A 296 -5.16 -10.21 12.60
N PHE A 297 -5.66 -10.02 11.39
CA PHE A 297 -6.78 -9.14 11.14
C PHE A 297 -8.11 -9.72 11.60
N LEU A 298 -8.33 -11.03 11.48
CA LEU A 298 -9.60 -11.65 11.91
C LEU A 298 -9.93 -11.39 13.38
N ARG A 299 -8.92 -11.38 14.25
CA ARG A 299 -9.08 -11.03 15.68
C ARG A 299 -9.45 -9.56 15.90
N THR A 300 -8.98 -8.68 15.02
CA THR A 300 -9.24 -7.24 15.05
C THR A 300 -10.61 -6.92 14.47
N LEU A 301 -10.95 -7.55 13.33
CA LEU A 301 -12.20 -7.38 12.60
C LEU A 301 -13.41 -7.68 13.49
N GLN A 302 -13.43 -8.84 14.15
CA GLN A 302 -14.53 -9.22 15.06
C GLN A 302 -14.76 -8.19 16.18
N LYS A 303 -13.68 -7.62 16.74
CA LYS A 303 -13.79 -6.60 17.78
C LYS A 303 -14.26 -5.26 17.20
N GLY A 304 -13.76 -4.90 16.02
CA GLY A 304 -14.13 -3.67 15.32
C GLY A 304 -15.60 -3.65 14.90
N GLU A 305 -16.08 -4.73 14.29
CA GLU A 305 -17.48 -4.90 13.89
C GLU A 305 -18.43 -4.83 15.09
N HIS A 306 -18.12 -5.55 16.17
CA HIS A 306 -18.94 -5.51 17.40
C HIS A 306 -19.02 -4.10 17.99
N GLU A 307 -17.92 -3.35 17.99
CA GLU A 307 -17.92 -1.96 18.49
C GLU A 307 -18.64 -1.01 17.53
N PHE A 308 -18.54 -1.22 16.22
CA PHE A 308 -19.29 -0.46 15.21
C PHE A 308 -20.80 -0.69 15.38
N GLU A 309 -21.24 -1.93 15.53
CA GLU A 309 -22.65 -2.31 15.75
C GLU A 309 -23.24 -1.66 17.00
N LYS A 310 -22.47 -1.54 18.09
CA LYS A 310 -22.92 -0.83 19.29
C LYS A 310 -23.11 0.67 19.06
N LEU A 311 -22.38 1.26 18.11
CA LEU A 311 -22.46 2.68 17.79
C LEU A 311 -23.63 2.99 16.86
N LEU A 312 -24.00 2.05 15.97
CA LEU A 312 -25.07 2.21 14.98
C LEU A 312 -26.40 2.74 15.56
N PRO A 313 -26.98 2.18 16.64
CA PRO A 313 -28.25 2.67 17.19
C PRO A 313 -28.20 4.15 17.63
N ASN A 314 -27.04 4.63 18.07
CA ASN A 314 -26.87 6.03 18.46
C ASN A 314 -26.60 6.93 17.24
N LEU A 315 -25.88 6.43 16.24
CA LEU A 315 -25.66 7.13 14.98
C LEU A 315 -26.97 7.30 14.19
N MET A 316 -27.86 6.30 14.21
CA MET A 316 -29.17 6.35 13.57
C MET A 316 -30.13 7.39 14.16
N LYS A 317 -29.90 7.85 15.41
CA LYS A 317 -30.67 8.95 16.01
C LYS A 317 -30.29 10.32 15.42
N SER A 318 -29.13 10.42 14.79
CA SER A 318 -28.67 11.65 14.14
C SER A 318 -29.24 11.75 12.74
N SER A 319 -29.80 12.92 12.39
CA SER A 319 -30.28 13.18 11.03
C SER A 319 -29.16 13.33 10.01
N LYS A 320 -27.92 13.58 10.45
CA LYS A 320 -26.81 13.95 9.55
C LYS A 320 -26.17 12.77 8.80
N ARG A 321 -26.53 11.51 9.10
CA ARG A 321 -26.00 10.29 8.43
C ARG A 321 -24.48 10.31 8.22
N ILE A 322 -23.74 10.89 9.17
CA ILE A 322 -22.28 11.01 9.13
C ILE A 322 -21.71 10.48 10.44
N ILE A 323 -20.72 9.59 10.34
CA ILE A 323 -19.90 9.12 11.47
C ILE A 323 -18.84 10.19 11.77
N PRO A 324 -18.82 10.78 12.99
CA PRO A 324 -17.86 11.81 13.33
C PRO A 324 -16.41 11.30 13.24
N GLY A 325 -15.50 12.10 12.70
CA GLY A 325 -14.11 11.69 12.48
C GLY A 325 -13.36 11.27 13.75
N ARG A 326 -13.70 11.86 14.91
CA ARG A 326 -13.17 11.44 16.22
C ARG A 326 -13.60 10.02 16.62
N LEU A 327 -14.81 9.63 16.24
CA LEU A 327 -15.33 8.29 16.54
C LEU A 327 -14.66 7.26 15.62
N ALA A 328 -14.53 7.57 14.33
CA ALA A 328 -13.75 6.77 13.40
C ALA A 328 -12.28 6.65 13.83
N PHE A 329 -11.68 7.74 14.33
CA PHE A 329 -10.32 7.71 14.88
C PHE A 329 -10.22 6.84 16.13
N LYS A 330 -11.25 6.81 16.99
CA LYS A 330 -11.30 5.90 18.13
C LYS A 330 -11.35 4.43 17.67
N LEU A 331 -12.15 4.10 16.65
CA LEU A 331 -12.19 2.76 16.06
C LEU A 331 -10.80 2.34 15.56
N TYR A 332 -10.10 3.24 14.88
CA TYR A 332 -8.73 3.05 14.43
C TYR A 332 -7.71 2.88 15.56
N ASP A 333 -7.60 3.87 16.44
CA ASP A 333 -6.54 3.96 17.45
C ASP A 333 -6.73 2.94 18.58
N THR A 334 -7.96 2.78 19.08
CA THR A 334 -8.24 1.92 20.23
C THR A 334 -8.45 0.47 19.83
N TYR A 335 -9.15 0.22 18.72
CA TYR A 335 -9.56 -1.13 18.33
C TYR A 335 -8.79 -1.67 17.12
N GLY A 336 -7.88 -0.88 16.55
CA GLY A 336 -7.10 -1.27 15.37
C GLY A 336 -7.93 -1.34 14.09
N PHE A 337 -9.13 -0.76 14.10
CA PHE A 337 -10.10 -0.91 13.04
C PHE A 337 -9.86 0.11 11.92
N PRO A 338 -9.42 -0.32 10.73
CA PRO A 338 -8.98 0.61 9.71
C PRO A 338 -10.10 1.56 9.25
N ILE A 339 -9.70 2.78 8.87
CA ILE A 339 -10.65 3.82 8.46
C ILE A 339 -11.41 3.41 7.20
N GLU A 340 -10.73 2.76 6.26
CA GLU A 340 -11.30 2.25 5.02
C GLU A 340 -12.41 1.22 5.27
N ILE A 341 -12.24 0.34 6.26
CA ILE A 341 -13.27 -0.65 6.63
C ILE A 341 -14.43 0.04 7.35
N THR A 342 -14.13 1.08 8.14
CA THR A 342 -15.16 1.91 8.77
C THR A 342 -16.01 2.64 7.72
N GLU A 343 -15.39 3.15 6.66
CA GLU A 343 -16.07 3.79 5.53
C GLU A 343 -16.96 2.81 4.76
N GLU A 344 -16.47 1.59 4.50
CA GLU A 344 -17.27 0.55 3.85
C GLU A 344 -18.50 0.14 4.68
N LEU A 345 -18.31 -0.08 5.99
CA LEU A 345 -19.44 -0.42 6.88
C LEU A 345 -20.42 0.73 7.04
N ALA A 346 -19.93 1.97 7.03
CA ALA A 346 -20.78 3.16 7.03
C ALA A 346 -21.65 3.19 5.77
N ALA A 347 -21.05 3.00 4.60
CA ALA A 347 -21.74 3.05 3.32
C ALA A 347 -22.87 2.02 3.22
N GLU A 348 -22.68 0.81 3.76
CA GLU A 348 -23.73 -0.23 3.80
C GLU A 348 -24.95 0.13 4.65
N HIS A 349 -24.80 1.08 5.57
CA HIS A 349 -25.88 1.57 6.43
C HIS A 349 -26.37 2.96 6.00
N ASP A 350 -26.03 3.41 4.78
CA ASP A 350 -26.30 4.75 4.25
C ASP A 350 -25.67 5.87 5.10
N PHE A 351 -24.48 5.63 5.66
CA PHE A 351 -23.66 6.61 6.34
C PHE A 351 -22.40 6.94 5.55
N THR A 352 -21.89 8.15 5.75
CA THR A 352 -20.52 8.53 5.36
C THR A 352 -19.66 8.74 6.59
N VAL A 353 -18.34 8.77 6.43
CA VAL A 353 -17.40 9.08 7.52
C VAL A 353 -16.81 10.46 7.29
N ASP A 354 -16.74 11.27 8.35
CA ASP A 354 -16.02 12.55 8.35
C ASP A 354 -14.50 12.31 8.31
N ARG A 355 -13.99 12.11 7.09
CA ARG A 355 -12.58 11.81 6.80
C ARG A 355 -11.66 12.95 7.23
N GLU A 356 -12.05 14.20 6.99
CA GLU A 356 -11.28 15.35 7.46
C GLU A 356 -11.16 15.39 8.98
N GLY A 357 -12.25 15.11 9.69
CA GLY A 357 -12.25 15.02 11.15
C GLY A 357 -11.37 13.88 11.67
N PHE A 358 -11.33 12.75 10.95
CA PHE A 358 -10.42 11.64 11.23
C PHE A 358 -8.97 12.09 11.06
N ASP A 359 -8.62 12.71 9.93
CA ASP A 359 -7.26 13.15 9.63
C ASP A 359 -6.78 14.22 10.62
N LYS A 360 -7.66 15.14 11.03
CA LYS A 360 -7.38 16.12 12.08
C LYS A 360 -7.09 15.43 13.42
N ALA A 361 -7.88 14.42 13.80
CA ALA A 361 -7.65 13.66 15.03
C ALA A 361 -6.35 12.83 14.97
N TYR A 362 -6.09 12.20 13.83
CA TYR A 362 -4.89 11.43 13.57
C TYR A 362 -3.62 12.30 13.61
N LYS A 363 -3.62 13.45 12.93
CA LYS A 363 -2.51 14.43 12.99
C LYS A 363 -2.25 14.90 14.41
N LYS A 364 -3.30 15.25 15.15
CA LYS A 364 -3.16 15.66 16.56
C LYS A 364 -2.53 14.56 17.42
N HIS A 365 -2.91 13.29 17.20
CA HIS A 365 -2.30 12.16 17.89
C HIS A 365 -0.82 11.96 17.51
N GLN A 366 -0.47 12.14 16.24
CA GLN A 366 0.93 12.14 15.79
C GLN A 366 1.74 13.28 16.40
N GLU A 367 1.20 14.50 16.45
CA GLU A 367 1.84 15.67 17.05
C GLU A 367 2.08 15.48 18.55
N LEU A 368 1.09 14.97 19.29
CA LEU A 368 1.25 14.62 20.71
C LEU A 368 2.36 13.57 20.92
N SER A 369 2.46 12.61 19.99
CA SER A 369 3.54 11.61 19.99
C SER A 369 4.91 12.21 19.63
N LYS A 370 4.95 13.27 18.81
CA LYS A 370 6.17 13.99 18.38
C LYS A 370 6.63 15.06 19.38
N GLN A 371 5.73 15.73 20.10
CA GLN A 371 6.11 16.72 21.14
C GLN A 371 6.86 16.07 22.32
N GLY A 372 6.61 14.78 22.57
CA GLY A 372 7.46 13.98 23.47
C GLY A 372 8.86 13.66 22.90
N ALA A 373 9.09 13.93 21.62
CA ALA A 373 10.33 13.64 20.88
C ALA A 373 11.15 14.89 20.49
N GLU A 374 10.62 16.11 20.56
CA GLU A 374 11.37 17.33 20.21
C GLU A 374 12.37 17.79 21.29
N LYS A 375 12.29 17.25 22.51
CA LYS A 375 13.36 17.40 23.53
C LYS A 375 14.48 16.34 23.39
N ILE A 376 14.65 15.73 22.22
CA ILE A 376 15.62 14.66 22.01
C ILE A 376 16.87 15.20 21.29
N PHE A 377 17.99 15.32 22.01
CA PHE A 377 19.33 15.52 21.46
C PHE A 377 19.84 14.24 20.75
N LYS A 378 20.93 14.38 19.96
CA LYS A 378 21.62 13.27 19.24
C LYS A 378 21.70 12.01 20.11
N GLY A 379 21.08 10.91 19.65
CA GLY A 379 21.07 9.62 20.36
C GLY A 379 19.82 9.31 21.19
N GLY A 380 18.77 10.14 21.19
CA GLY A 380 17.55 9.82 21.95
C GLY A 380 17.45 10.53 23.31
N LEU A 381 18.38 11.42 23.64
CA LEU A 381 18.60 11.94 25.01
C LEU A 381 17.79 13.20 25.32
N ALA A 382 17.18 13.26 26.51
CA ALA A 382 16.50 14.47 26.99
C ALA A 382 17.46 15.58 27.47
N ASP A 383 18.67 15.21 27.92
CA ASP A 383 19.74 16.12 28.35
C ASP A 383 21.14 15.45 28.25
N GLN A 384 22.19 16.12 28.73
CA GLN A 384 23.56 15.59 28.81
C GLN A 384 24.01 15.30 30.25
N SER A 385 23.07 15.05 31.18
CA SER A 385 23.45 14.71 32.55
C SER A 385 24.24 13.39 32.58
N GLU A 386 25.08 13.20 33.61
CA GLU A 386 25.78 11.92 33.82
C GLU A 386 24.80 10.75 33.87
N PHE A 387 23.61 10.95 34.44
CA PHE A 387 22.59 9.91 34.54
C PHE A 387 21.98 9.55 33.18
N THR A 388 21.62 10.54 32.36
CA THR A 388 21.14 10.31 30.99
C THR A 388 22.21 9.65 30.12
N THR A 389 23.48 9.99 30.33
CA THR A 389 24.63 9.37 29.68
C THR A 389 24.80 7.90 30.08
N SER A 390 24.61 7.56 31.36
CA SER A 390 24.56 6.16 31.81
C SER A 390 23.41 5.38 31.18
N LEU A 391 22.22 5.96 31.11
CA LEU A 391 21.07 5.34 30.44
C LEU A 391 21.29 5.14 28.94
N HIS A 392 22.09 6.00 28.30
CA HIS A 392 22.48 5.82 26.92
C HIS A 392 23.38 4.61 26.73
N THR A 393 24.44 4.47 27.53
CA THR A 393 25.28 3.26 27.53
C THR A 393 24.47 2.00 27.87
N ALA A 394 23.50 2.09 28.80
CA ALA A 394 22.57 0.99 29.10
C ALA A 394 21.72 0.58 27.90
N THR A 395 21.39 1.52 27.01
CA THR A 395 20.61 1.23 25.80
C THR A 395 21.38 0.30 24.85
N HIS A 396 22.69 0.50 24.68
CA HIS A 396 23.53 -0.38 23.85
C HIS A 396 23.70 -1.77 24.49
N LEU A 397 23.95 -1.84 25.80
CA LEU A 397 24.00 -3.12 26.52
C LEU A 397 22.67 -3.89 26.39
N LEU A 398 21.54 -3.20 26.58
CA LEU A 398 20.20 -3.76 26.42
C LEU A 398 19.99 -4.29 24.99
N HIS A 399 20.38 -3.52 23.99
CA HIS A 399 20.19 -3.90 22.60
C HIS A 399 20.98 -5.16 22.24
N LYS A 400 22.26 -5.24 22.62
CA LYS A 400 23.06 -6.45 22.42
C LYS A 400 22.51 -7.64 23.19
N ALA A 401 22.09 -7.45 24.45
CA ALA A 401 21.47 -8.50 25.26
C ALA A 401 20.18 -9.04 24.62
N LEU A 402 19.33 -8.16 24.06
CA LEU A 402 18.12 -8.57 23.34
C LEU A 402 18.47 -9.41 22.10
N ARG A 403 19.50 -9.04 21.33
CA ARG A 403 19.97 -9.85 20.19
C ARG A 403 20.48 -11.22 20.62
N THR A 404 21.21 -11.29 21.74
CA THR A 404 21.71 -12.55 22.30
C THR A 404 20.59 -13.48 22.75
N VAL A 405 19.53 -12.94 23.38
CA VAL A 405 18.43 -13.76 23.93
C VAL A 405 17.38 -14.10 22.87
N LEU A 406 16.99 -13.15 22.03
CA LEU A 406 15.87 -13.29 21.10
C LEU A 406 16.33 -13.65 19.68
N GLY A 407 17.55 -13.27 19.28
CA GLY A 407 18.11 -13.51 17.96
C GLY A 407 18.52 -12.24 17.21
N GLU A 408 19.32 -12.42 16.15
CA GLU A 408 19.92 -11.34 15.36
C GLU A 408 18.89 -10.52 14.55
N HIS A 409 17.63 -10.95 14.47
CA HIS A 409 16.55 -10.19 13.84
C HIS A 409 16.12 -8.95 14.64
N VAL A 410 16.50 -8.87 15.92
CA VAL A 410 16.20 -7.72 16.77
C VAL A 410 16.97 -6.49 16.30
N MET A 411 16.26 -5.50 15.79
CA MET A 411 16.76 -4.21 15.32
C MET A 411 16.03 -3.08 16.02
N GLN A 412 16.75 -2.00 16.30
CA GLN A 412 16.15 -0.81 16.89
C GLN A 412 15.12 -0.16 15.95
N ARG A 413 13.95 0.16 16.48
CA ARG A 413 12.85 0.89 15.80
C ARG A 413 12.59 2.27 16.42
N GLY A 414 13.09 2.51 17.63
CA GLY A 414 13.01 3.81 18.28
C GLY A 414 13.72 3.79 19.63
N SER A 415 14.26 4.93 20.05
CA SER A 415 14.80 5.10 21.41
C SER A 415 14.40 6.47 21.95
N ASN A 416 14.17 6.54 23.26
CA ASN A 416 13.95 7.79 23.98
C ASN A 416 14.43 7.63 25.42
N ILE A 417 15.36 8.47 25.82
CA ILE A 417 16.01 8.46 27.13
C ILE A 417 15.70 9.79 27.80
N THR A 418 15.18 9.73 29.02
CA THR A 418 14.96 10.89 29.87
C THR A 418 15.83 10.80 31.12
N THR A 419 15.83 11.84 31.94
CA THR A 419 16.48 11.86 33.26
C THR A 419 15.95 10.82 34.24
N GLU A 420 14.86 10.13 33.92
CA GLU A 420 14.20 9.16 34.81
C GLU A 420 14.25 7.73 34.26
N ARG A 421 14.28 7.55 32.93
CA ARG A 421 14.13 6.23 32.30
C ARG A 421 14.63 6.20 30.86
N LEU A 422 14.93 5.01 30.38
CA LEU A 422 15.05 4.73 28.95
C LEU A 422 13.81 4.00 28.41
N ARG A 423 13.51 4.25 27.14
CA ARG A 423 12.50 3.57 26.32
C ARG A 423 13.19 3.06 25.07
N PHE A 424 13.20 1.75 24.88
CA PHE A 424 13.79 1.11 23.73
C PHE A 424 12.74 0.31 22.95
N ASP A 425 12.54 0.65 21.68
CA ASP A 425 11.62 0.00 20.78
C ASP A 425 12.40 -0.83 19.77
N PHE A 426 12.01 -2.09 19.56
CA PHE A 426 12.70 -3.03 18.68
C PHE A 426 11.72 -3.92 17.93
N ASN A 427 12.09 -4.41 16.75
CA ASN A 427 11.25 -5.38 16.04
C ASN A 427 11.38 -6.76 16.68
N HIS A 428 10.24 -7.27 17.12
CA HIS A 428 10.08 -8.64 17.58
C HIS A 428 8.56 -8.93 17.55
N PRO A 429 8.12 -9.99 16.85
CA PRO A 429 6.69 -10.21 16.62
C PRO A 429 5.95 -10.66 17.88
N GLU A 430 6.63 -11.39 18.76
CA GLU A 430 6.03 -12.04 19.92
C GLU A 430 6.19 -11.21 21.20
N LYS A 431 5.40 -11.53 22.22
CA LYS A 431 5.60 -10.96 23.55
C LYS A 431 6.74 -11.72 24.23
N MET A 432 7.73 -11.00 24.75
CA MET A 432 8.79 -11.63 25.55
C MET A 432 8.18 -12.33 26.76
N THR A 433 8.64 -13.55 27.01
CA THR A 433 8.34 -14.32 28.21
C THR A 433 9.02 -13.68 29.43
N ALA A 434 8.52 -14.00 30.63
CA ALA A 434 9.13 -13.52 31.87
C ALA A 434 10.61 -13.95 32.00
N ASP A 435 10.93 -15.16 31.52
CA ASP A 435 12.29 -15.69 31.55
C ASP A 435 13.22 -14.96 30.56
N GLU A 436 12.74 -14.63 29.36
CA GLU A 436 13.52 -13.82 28.40
C GLU A 436 13.78 -12.42 28.93
N ILE A 437 12.77 -11.77 29.52
CA ILE A 437 12.94 -10.44 30.15
C ILE A 437 14.00 -10.51 31.24
N LYS A 438 13.90 -11.51 32.12
CA LYS A 438 14.86 -11.70 33.21
C LYS A 438 16.27 -11.97 32.68
N LYS A 439 16.43 -12.86 31.69
CA LYS A 439 17.74 -13.14 31.08
C LYS A 439 18.38 -11.90 30.47
N VAL A 440 17.60 -11.07 29.77
CA VAL A 440 18.10 -9.81 29.21
C VAL A 440 18.56 -8.87 30.31
N GLU A 441 17.78 -8.71 31.39
CA GLU A 441 18.16 -7.90 32.55
C GLU A 441 19.44 -8.42 33.23
N ASP A 442 19.54 -9.74 33.43
CA ASP A 442 20.69 -10.41 34.05
C ASP A 442 21.96 -10.18 33.22
N ILE A 443 21.89 -10.35 31.90
CA ILE A 443 23.03 -10.11 30.99
C ILE A 443 23.51 -8.66 31.09
N VAL A 444 22.60 -7.68 31.06
CA VAL A 444 22.99 -6.27 31.14
C VAL A 444 23.70 -5.97 32.46
N ASN A 445 23.18 -6.48 33.57
CA ASN A 445 23.80 -6.30 34.88
C ASN A 445 25.15 -7.00 34.99
N GLU A 446 25.31 -8.20 34.42
CA GLU A 446 26.61 -8.88 34.34
C GLU A 446 27.65 -8.01 33.62
N GLN A 447 27.28 -7.37 32.51
CA GLN A 447 28.20 -6.46 31.79
C GLN A 447 28.54 -5.19 32.58
N ILE A 448 27.62 -4.71 33.41
CA ILE A 448 27.89 -3.60 34.33
C ILE A 448 28.88 -4.03 35.42
N GLU A 449 28.68 -5.22 36.01
CA GLU A 449 29.57 -5.79 37.03
C GLU A 449 30.98 -6.08 36.51
N ARG A 450 31.13 -6.38 35.22
CA ARG A 450 32.43 -6.53 34.54
C ARG A 450 33.25 -5.23 34.44
N LYS A 451 32.65 -4.06 34.71
CA LYS A 451 33.31 -2.74 34.69
C LYS A 451 34.03 -2.46 33.36
N LEU A 452 33.33 -2.69 32.26
CA LEU A 452 33.86 -2.60 30.92
C LEU A 452 34.24 -1.14 30.57
N PRO A 453 35.42 -0.90 29.96
CA PRO A 453 35.76 0.41 29.41
C PRO A 453 34.89 0.71 28.18
N VAL A 454 34.55 1.98 27.98
CA VAL A 454 33.84 2.44 26.79
C VAL A 454 34.78 3.31 25.96
N THR A 455 35.06 2.89 24.74
CA THR A 455 35.97 3.59 23.81
C THR A 455 35.21 4.11 22.60
N MET A 456 35.74 5.16 21.98
CA MET A 456 35.18 5.77 20.77
C MET A 456 36.26 5.94 19.72
N GLU A 457 35.97 5.50 18.51
CA GLU A 457 36.83 5.68 17.34
C GLU A 457 36.02 6.31 16.20
N ILE A 458 36.68 7.16 15.42
CA ILE A 458 36.10 7.71 14.18
C ILE A 458 36.66 6.90 13.03
N MET A 459 35.78 6.30 12.23
CA MET A 459 36.17 5.50 11.08
C MET A 459 35.13 5.57 9.97
N ASP A 460 35.52 5.06 8.80
CA ASP A 460 34.62 4.89 7.66
C ASP A 460 33.49 3.90 7.98
N LEU A 461 32.27 4.17 7.49
CA LEU A 461 31.09 3.35 7.78
C LEU A 461 31.23 1.90 7.26
N GLU A 462 31.83 1.70 6.09
CA GLU A 462 32.04 0.35 5.54
C GLU A 462 33.10 -0.40 6.34
N LYS A 463 34.16 0.29 6.79
CA LYS A 463 35.12 -0.29 7.74
C LYS A 463 34.46 -0.67 9.07
N ALA A 464 33.58 0.19 9.61
CA ALA A 464 32.86 -0.09 10.85
C ALA A 464 32.00 -1.35 10.73
N LYS A 465 31.25 -1.50 9.64
CA LYS A 465 30.46 -2.71 9.35
C LYS A 465 31.33 -3.95 9.22
N ALA A 466 32.48 -3.85 8.52
CA ALA A 466 33.43 -4.96 8.37
C ALA A 466 34.02 -5.43 9.71
N GLU A 467 34.18 -4.52 10.67
CA GLU A 467 34.59 -4.83 12.05
C GLU A 467 33.45 -5.33 12.96
N GLY A 468 32.26 -5.55 12.40
CA GLY A 468 31.09 -6.04 13.13
C GLY A 468 30.33 -4.97 13.92
N ALA A 469 30.56 -3.69 13.65
CA ALA A 469 29.78 -2.63 14.28
C ALA A 469 28.33 -2.64 13.76
N ILE A 470 27.38 -2.56 14.67
CA ILE A 470 25.97 -2.45 14.29
C ILE A 470 25.66 -0.98 13.95
N ALA A 471 25.16 -0.75 12.73
CA ALA A 471 24.74 0.56 12.25
C ALA A 471 23.27 0.51 11.83
N PHE A 472 22.42 1.34 12.45
CA PHE A 472 21.01 1.46 12.08
C PHE A 472 20.74 2.80 11.44
N PHE A 473 19.88 2.83 10.41
CA PHE A 473 19.60 4.03 9.61
C PHE A 473 20.84 4.51 8.83
N ALA A 474 21.44 3.60 8.05
CA ALA A 474 22.63 3.86 7.23
C ALA A 474 22.52 5.15 6.39
N ASP A 475 21.33 5.42 5.85
CA ASP A 475 21.02 6.60 5.01
C ASP A 475 21.13 7.94 5.75
N LYS A 476 21.32 7.93 7.08
CA LYS A 476 21.43 9.14 7.92
C LYS A 476 22.87 9.44 8.37
N TYR A 477 23.83 8.58 8.05
CA TYR A 477 25.22 8.76 8.46
C TYR A 477 26.05 9.41 7.36
N GLU A 478 27.00 10.25 7.78
CA GLU A 478 28.08 10.75 6.91
C GLU A 478 29.09 9.62 6.63
N GLU A 479 30.00 9.80 5.66
CA GLU A 479 31.03 8.79 5.33
C GLU A 479 31.90 8.40 6.53
N GLN A 480 32.17 9.37 7.42
CA GLN A 480 32.85 9.12 8.69
C GLN A 480 31.87 9.07 9.85
N VAL A 481 31.95 7.98 10.63
CA VAL A 481 31.05 7.73 11.76
C VAL A 481 31.81 7.51 13.06
N LYS A 482 31.17 7.87 14.17
CA LYS A 482 31.65 7.54 15.52
C LYS A 482 31.17 6.14 15.90
N VAL A 483 32.12 5.26 16.21
CA VAL A 483 31.87 3.89 16.64
C VAL A 483 32.23 3.79 18.12
N TYR A 484 31.26 3.42 18.94
CA TYR A 484 31.46 3.17 20.37
C TYR A 484 31.57 1.67 20.63
N SER A 485 32.61 1.27 21.38
CA SER A 485 32.78 -0.09 21.87
C SER A 485 32.65 -0.12 23.39
N ILE A 486 31.79 -1.00 23.92
CA ILE A 486 31.62 -1.23 25.35
C ILE A 486 32.27 -2.57 25.67
N GLY A 487 33.53 -2.51 26.07
CA GLY A 487 34.40 -3.69 26.21
C GLY A 487 34.40 -4.55 24.95
N ASP A 488 34.32 -5.86 25.15
CA ASP A 488 34.18 -6.89 24.11
C ASP A 488 32.72 -7.22 23.78
N PHE A 489 31.75 -6.57 24.43
CA PHE A 489 30.35 -7.00 24.40
C PHE A 489 29.56 -6.35 23.26
N SER A 490 29.68 -5.03 23.11
CA SER A 490 28.88 -4.25 22.15
C SER A 490 29.76 -3.29 21.36
N LYS A 491 29.54 -3.21 20.04
CA LYS A 491 30.18 -2.25 19.13
C LYS A 491 29.11 -1.66 18.21
N GLU A 492 28.82 -0.37 18.31
CA GLU A 492 27.73 0.27 17.57
C GLU A 492 28.09 1.67 17.07
N VAL A 493 27.52 2.07 15.93
CA VAL A 493 27.64 3.44 15.41
C VAL A 493 26.71 4.35 16.20
N CYS A 494 27.26 5.32 16.94
CA CYS A 494 26.47 6.20 17.79
C CYS A 494 27.05 7.63 17.86
N GLY A 495 26.17 8.62 17.85
CA GLY A 495 26.53 10.05 17.90
C GLY A 495 26.32 10.73 19.25
N GLY A 496 25.81 10.02 20.27
CA GLY A 496 25.53 10.58 21.60
C GLY A 496 26.65 10.30 22.62
N PRO A 497 26.66 11.01 23.76
CA PRO A 497 27.61 10.80 24.85
C PRO A 497 27.45 9.42 25.52
N HIS A 498 28.55 8.86 26.01
CA HIS A 498 28.59 7.61 26.77
C HIS A 498 29.43 7.75 28.03
N VAL A 499 29.16 6.93 29.04
CA VAL A 499 30.04 6.84 30.22
C VAL A 499 31.39 6.26 29.82
N GLU A 500 32.46 6.61 30.52
CA GLU A 500 33.80 6.06 30.25
C GLU A 500 33.93 4.59 30.69
N ASN A 501 33.13 4.15 31.66
CA ASN A 501 33.17 2.79 32.19
C ASN A 501 31.80 2.35 32.69
N THR A 502 31.41 1.09 32.49
CA THR A 502 30.09 0.61 32.90
C THR A 502 29.89 0.59 34.43
N SER A 503 30.97 0.61 35.22
CA SER A 503 30.92 0.59 36.69
C SER A 503 30.16 1.75 37.33
N VAL A 504 30.01 2.89 36.64
CA VAL A 504 29.28 4.05 37.18
C VAL A 504 27.76 4.00 36.99
N MET A 505 27.27 2.96 36.31
CA MET A 505 25.86 2.87 35.88
C MET A 505 24.92 2.36 36.98
N GLY A 506 25.43 1.72 38.03
CA GLY A 506 24.59 1.10 39.06
C GLY A 506 23.92 -0.19 38.57
N ARG A 507 22.67 -0.43 38.94
CA ARG A 507 21.89 -1.61 38.56
C ARG A 507 20.84 -1.27 37.51
N PHE A 508 20.78 -2.07 36.45
CA PHE A 508 19.78 -1.97 35.39
C PHE A 508 18.52 -2.77 35.72
N ILE A 509 17.35 -2.15 35.56
CA ILE A 509 16.06 -2.79 35.83
C ILE A 509 15.04 -2.50 34.72
N ILE A 510 14.47 -3.54 34.14
CA ILE A 510 13.35 -3.49 33.20
C ILE A 510 12.06 -3.33 34.00
N LYS A 511 11.43 -2.16 33.89
CA LYS A 511 10.15 -1.87 34.58
C LYS A 511 8.94 -2.38 33.80
N LYS A 512 9.01 -2.39 32.46
CA LYS A 512 7.89 -2.84 31.63
C LYS A 512 8.33 -3.27 30.24
N GLU A 513 7.73 -4.35 29.76
CA GLU A 513 7.73 -4.78 28.36
C GLU A 513 6.28 -4.72 27.83
N GLN A 514 6.07 -4.17 26.64
CA GLN A 514 4.75 -4.10 26.01
C GLN A 514 4.84 -3.98 24.48
N SER A 515 3.74 -4.29 23.78
CA SER A 515 3.63 -3.97 22.35
C SER A 515 3.61 -2.46 22.13
N SER A 516 4.36 -1.98 21.14
CA SER A 516 4.38 -0.59 20.69
C SER A 516 3.51 -0.40 19.45
N SER A 517 3.66 -1.31 18.48
CA SER A 517 2.85 -1.45 17.27
C SER A 517 3.00 -2.87 16.73
N ALA A 518 2.31 -3.21 15.65
CA ALA A 518 2.43 -4.53 15.02
C ALA A 518 3.90 -4.86 14.67
N GLY A 519 4.41 -5.97 15.21
CA GLY A 519 5.80 -6.41 15.00
C GLY A 519 6.87 -5.64 15.80
N VAL A 520 6.47 -4.69 16.66
CA VAL A 520 7.40 -3.85 17.46
C VAL A 520 7.08 -3.97 18.95
N ARG A 521 8.09 -4.33 19.74
CA ARG A 521 8.05 -4.37 21.21
C ARG A 521 8.75 -3.15 21.79
N ARG A 522 8.39 -2.81 23.03
CA ARG A 522 8.93 -1.67 23.77
C ARG A 522 9.32 -2.10 25.18
N ILE A 523 10.57 -1.86 25.54
CA ILE A 523 11.08 -1.96 26.90
C ILE A 523 11.17 -0.55 27.50
N ARG A 524 10.73 -0.42 28.76
CA ARG A 524 11.04 0.72 29.62
C ARG A 524 11.90 0.24 30.77
N ALA A 525 13.05 0.87 30.96
CA ALA A 525 14.01 0.50 31.99
C ALA A 525 14.62 1.72 32.68
N VAL A 526 15.23 1.50 33.83
CA VAL A 526 15.89 2.53 34.65
C VAL A 526 17.23 2.01 35.16
N LEU A 527 18.05 2.93 35.67
CA LEU A 527 19.24 2.61 36.45
C LEU A 527 19.00 3.01 37.92
N GLU A 528 19.26 2.11 38.86
CA GLU A 528 19.23 2.36 40.29
C GLU A 528 20.67 2.36 40.82
N LYS A 529 21.12 3.47 41.42
CA LYS A 529 22.48 3.62 41.96
C LYS A 529 22.63 3.01 43.35
#